data_AF-A0A660YYF3-F1
#
_entry.id   AF-A0A660YYF3-F1
#
_cell.length_a   1.000
_cell.length_b   1.000
_cell.length_c   1.000
_cell.angle_alpha   90.00
_cell.angle_beta   90.00
_cell.angle_gamma   90.00
#
_symmetry.space_group_name_H-M   'P 1'
#
loop_
_entity.id
_entity.type
_entity.pdbx_description
1 polymer ?
#
loop_
_entity_poly.entity_id
_entity_poly.type
_entity_poly.pdbx_seq_one_letter_code
_entity_poly.pdbx_strand_id
1 'polypeptide(L)'
;MATQNRRDFFKTAAFIGATAATLPGASTKAEEKYKLSENRMGVLVDTTVCIGCRNCEWACKDAHNLETDSLATYSNRSVLEGKRRPSEYALTVVNEYDNPKNPLLPTDVKVQCMHCDDPACASACIVGAFTKHENGTVTWDNDKCIGCRYCMIACPFQVPAFEYSKALEPKIMKCDFCFDRTKEGKLP
;
A
#
# COMPACT_ATOMS: atom_id res chain seq x y z
N MET A 1 24.75 53.83 7.95
CA MET A 1 23.85 52.76 7.47
C MET A 1 22.91 53.39 6.44
N ALA A 2 23.03 53.02 5.17
CA ALA A 2 22.18 53.57 4.12
C ALA A 2 20.72 53.16 4.37
N THR A 3 19.82 54.14 4.43
CA THR A 3 18.38 53.93 4.63
C THR A 3 17.79 53.34 3.36
N GLN A 4 17.58 52.02 3.37
CA GLN A 4 16.97 51.31 2.25
C GLN A 4 15.50 51.74 2.14
N ASN A 5 15.13 52.40 1.03
CA ASN A 5 13.73 52.76 0.76
C ASN A 5 13.02 51.67 -0.07
N ARG A 6 11.69 51.69 -0.09
CA ARG A 6 10.86 50.70 -0.80
C ARG A 6 11.24 50.56 -2.29
N ARG A 7 11.63 51.64 -2.96
CA ARG A 7 12.01 51.63 -4.38
C ARG A 7 13.36 50.94 -4.59
N ASP A 8 14.32 51.18 -3.68
CA ASP A 8 15.63 50.55 -3.71
C ASP A 8 15.55 49.06 -3.36
N PHE A 9 14.65 48.69 -2.45
CA PHE A 9 14.32 47.29 -2.18
C PHE A 9 13.80 46.58 -3.45
N PHE A 10 12.82 47.16 -4.16
CA PHE A 10 12.29 46.53 -5.37
C PHE A 10 13.31 46.45 -6.51
N LYS A 11 14.18 47.45 -6.68
CA LYS A 11 15.28 47.40 -7.66
C LYS A 11 16.27 46.29 -7.33
N THR A 12 16.64 46.17 -6.05
CA THR A 12 17.57 45.14 -5.59
C THR A 12 16.96 43.74 -5.75
N ALA A 13 15.70 43.56 -5.35
CA ALA A 13 14.99 42.29 -5.50
C ALA A 13 14.82 41.88 -6.97
N ALA A 14 14.49 42.83 -7.86
CA ALA A 14 14.38 42.56 -9.29
C ALA A 14 15.74 42.18 -9.91
N PHE A 15 16.82 42.83 -9.49
CA PHE A 15 18.18 42.53 -9.97
C PHE A 15 18.64 41.13 -9.52
N ILE A 16 18.39 40.77 -8.24
CA ILE A 16 18.69 39.44 -7.69
C ILE A 16 17.83 38.36 -8.38
N GLY A 17 16.54 38.62 -8.59
CA GLY A 17 15.64 37.69 -9.27
C GLY A 17 16.06 37.43 -10.73
N ALA A 18 16.46 38.49 -11.44
CA ALA A 18 16.93 38.38 -12.83
C ALA A 18 18.26 37.61 -12.95
N THR A 19 19.18 37.76 -11.98
CA THR A 19 20.44 37.01 -11.94
C THR A 19 20.25 35.56 -11.51
N ALA A 20 19.26 35.25 -10.67
CA ALA A 20 18.92 33.87 -10.33
C ALA A 20 18.28 33.13 -11.52
N ALA A 21 17.53 33.83 -12.37
CA ALA A 21 16.86 33.25 -13.55
C ALA A 21 17.82 32.91 -14.71
N THR A 22 19.03 33.48 -14.73
CA THR A 22 20.06 33.16 -15.74
C THR A 22 20.98 32.03 -15.33
N LEU A 23 20.87 31.53 -14.09
CA LEU A 23 21.56 30.30 -13.69
C LEU A 23 20.98 29.14 -14.50
N PRO A 24 21.82 28.31 -15.15
CA PRO A 24 21.33 27.08 -15.75
C PRO A 24 20.66 26.28 -14.65
N GLY A 25 19.34 26.10 -14.77
CA GLY A 25 18.58 25.30 -13.81
C GLY A 25 19.27 23.95 -13.69
N ALA A 26 19.67 23.59 -12.47
CA ALA A 26 20.12 22.23 -12.21
C ALA A 26 19.00 21.32 -12.73
N SER A 27 19.34 20.39 -13.62
CA SER A 27 18.41 19.37 -14.05
C SER A 27 17.94 18.67 -12.78
N THR A 28 16.71 18.97 -12.35
CA THR A 28 16.06 18.23 -11.29
C THR A 28 15.81 16.86 -11.88
N LYS A 29 16.76 15.95 -11.67
CA LYS A 29 16.58 14.56 -12.03
C LYS A 29 15.33 14.10 -11.29
N ALA A 30 14.35 13.60 -12.04
CA ALA A 30 13.25 12.85 -11.45
C ALA A 30 13.87 11.77 -10.55
N GLU A 31 13.23 11.50 -9.42
CA GLU A 31 13.60 10.38 -8.56
C GLU A 31 13.72 9.11 -9.42
N GLU A 32 14.81 8.35 -9.25
CA GLU A 32 14.98 7.13 -10.02
C GLU A 32 13.77 6.22 -9.79
N LYS A 33 13.19 5.73 -10.90
CA LYS A 33 12.14 4.72 -10.86
C LYS A 33 12.64 3.54 -10.02
N TYR A 34 11.79 2.95 -9.18
CA TYR A 34 12.18 1.89 -8.25
C TYR A 34 13.03 0.83 -8.96
N LYS A 35 14.21 0.51 -8.41
CA LYS A 35 15.07 -0.56 -8.93
C LYS A 35 14.46 -1.90 -8.53
N LEU A 36 13.88 -2.60 -9.49
CA LEU A 36 13.26 -3.90 -9.25
C LEU A 36 14.15 -5.01 -9.79
N SER A 37 14.24 -6.10 -9.05
CA SER A 37 14.93 -7.31 -9.49
C SER A 37 14.14 -8.01 -10.59
N GLU A 38 14.84 -8.53 -11.59
CA GLU A 38 14.26 -9.45 -12.58
C GLU A 38 13.68 -10.72 -11.92
N ASN A 39 14.23 -11.10 -10.75
CA ASN A 39 13.78 -12.23 -9.94
C ASN A 39 12.79 -11.83 -8.84
N ARG A 40 12.11 -10.67 -8.96
CA ARG A 40 11.11 -10.23 -7.98
C ARG A 40 9.96 -11.23 -7.87
N MET A 41 9.39 -11.33 -6.68
CA MET A 41 8.28 -12.25 -6.43
C MET A 41 6.93 -11.64 -6.81
N GLY A 42 6.02 -12.51 -7.21
CA GLY A 42 4.61 -12.21 -7.41
C GLY A 42 3.76 -13.33 -6.84
N VAL A 43 2.50 -13.03 -6.50
CA VAL A 43 1.52 -14.05 -6.12
C VAL A 43 0.46 -14.14 -7.20
N LEU A 44 0.35 -15.34 -7.79
CA LEU A 44 -0.75 -15.70 -8.67
C LEU A 44 -1.87 -16.33 -7.83
N VAL A 45 -3.05 -15.71 -7.88
CA VAL A 45 -4.28 -16.32 -7.36
C VAL A 45 -5.04 -16.88 -8.56
N ASP A 46 -5.02 -18.19 -8.73
CA ASP A 46 -5.81 -18.85 -9.76
C ASP A 46 -7.27 -18.97 -9.30
N THR A 47 -8.12 -18.12 -9.87
CA THR A 47 -9.56 -18.08 -9.55
C THR A 47 -10.35 -19.23 -10.18
N THR A 48 -9.76 -20.02 -11.07
CA THR A 48 -10.42 -21.18 -11.67
C THR A 48 -10.46 -22.39 -10.75
N VAL A 49 -9.54 -22.44 -9.77
CA VAL A 49 -9.42 -23.50 -8.76
C VAL A 49 -9.73 -23.01 -7.35
N CYS A 50 -9.94 -21.70 -7.16
CA CYS A 50 -10.29 -21.16 -5.86
C CYS A 50 -11.70 -21.63 -5.47
N ILE A 51 -11.78 -22.36 -4.35
CA ILE A 51 -13.04 -22.89 -3.82
C ILE A 51 -13.60 -22.06 -2.65
N GLY A 52 -13.03 -20.87 -2.39
CA GLY A 52 -13.50 -20.02 -1.31
C GLY A 52 -13.36 -20.62 0.09
N CYS A 53 -12.36 -21.50 0.33
CA CYS A 53 -12.16 -22.14 1.63
C CYS A 53 -11.69 -21.18 2.73
N ARG A 54 -11.18 -20.00 2.34
CA ARG A 54 -10.70 -18.93 3.23
C ARG A 54 -9.55 -19.33 4.17
N ASN A 55 -8.90 -20.47 3.96
CA ASN A 55 -7.69 -20.85 4.71
C ASN A 55 -6.56 -19.81 4.57
N CYS A 56 -6.50 -19.09 3.44
CA CYS A 56 -5.57 -17.99 3.25
C CYS A 56 -5.83 -16.79 4.18
N GLU A 57 -7.08 -16.55 4.60
CA GLU A 57 -7.40 -15.52 5.59
C GLU A 57 -6.90 -15.97 6.97
N TRP A 58 -7.21 -17.20 7.37
CA TRP A 58 -6.77 -17.77 8.64
C TRP A 58 -5.24 -17.79 8.77
N ALA A 59 -4.55 -18.35 7.78
CA ALA A 59 -3.09 -18.47 7.78
C ALA A 59 -2.41 -17.09 7.80
N CYS A 60 -2.99 -16.10 7.11
CA CYS A 60 -2.46 -14.74 7.13
C CYS A 60 -2.58 -14.13 8.53
N LYS A 61 -3.73 -14.30 9.20
CA LYS A 61 -3.91 -13.82 10.57
C LYS A 61 -2.97 -14.52 11.55
N ASP A 62 -2.88 -15.85 11.47
CA ASP A 62 -1.99 -16.65 12.31
C ASP A 62 -0.52 -16.21 12.16
N ALA A 63 -0.04 -16.08 10.91
CA ALA A 63 1.33 -15.63 10.63
C ALA A 63 1.65 -14.21 11.11
N HIS A 64 0.63 -13.35 11.28
CA HIS A 64 0.78 -11.97 11.73
C HIS A 64 0.34 -11.75 13.18
N ASN A 65 0.04 -12.83 13.92
CA ASN A 65 -0.50 -12.76 15.28
C ASN A 65 -1.75 -11.86 15.40
N LEU A 66 -2.60 -11.86 14.37
CA LEU A 66 -3.89 -11.18 14.40
C LEU A 66 -4.95 -12.08 15.02
N GLU A 67 -5.94 -11.47 15.66
CA GLU A 67 -7.05 -12.19 16.27
C GLU A 67 -7.81 -13.04 15.24
N THR A 68 -7.84 -14.35 15.48
CA THR A 68 -8.51 -15.32 14.62
C THR A 68 -9.19 -16.41 15.43
N ASP A 69 -10.35 -16.84 14.95
CA ASP A 69 -11.01 -18.05 15.43
C ASP A 69 -10.29 -19.31 14.96
N SER A 70 -10.78 -20.46 15.42
CA SER A 70 -10.36 -21.77 14.93
C SER A 70 -10.50 -21.87 13.40
N LEU A 71 -9.61 -22.65 12.78
CA LEU A 71 -9.62 -22.87 11.33
C LEU A 71 -10.98 -23.40 10.83
N ALA A 72 -11.69 -24.18 11.65
CA ALA A 72 -13.02 -24.71 11.31
C ALA A 72 -14.05 -23.61 11.04
N THR A 73 -13.92 -22.43 11.66
CA THR A 73 -14.87 -21.31 11.44
C THR A 73 -14.78 -20.75 10.01
N TYR A 74 -13.67 -20.95 9.30
CA TYR A 74 -13.45 -20.40 7.97
C TYR A 74 -14.17 -21.15 6.86
N SER A 75 -14.66 -22.37 7.12
CA SER A 75 -15.52 -23.09 6.18
C SER A 75 -16.93 -22.50 6.07
N ASN A 76 -17.31 -21.58 6.96
CA ASN A 76 -18.58 -20.87 6.88
C ASN A 76 -18.56 -19.86 5.70
N ARG A 77 -19.38 -20.15 4.69
CA ARG A 77 -19.55 -19.32 3.49
C ARG A 77 -20.53 -18.16 3.65
N SER A 78 -21.31 -18.06 4.73
CA SER A 78 -22.23 -16.92 4.92
C SER A 78 -21.50 -15.57 4.95
N VAL A 79 -20.22 -15.58 5.31
CA VAL A 79 -19.33 -14.40 5.28
C VAL A 79 -19.08 -13.89 3.85
N LEU A 80 -19.34 -14.70 2.82
CA LEU A 80 -19.16 -14.36 1.40
C LEU A 80 -20.38 -13.69 0.77
N GLU A 81 -21.54 -13.67 1.47
CA GLU A 81 -22.76 -12.97 1.01
C GLU A 81 -22.52 -11.46 0.81
N GLY A 82 -21.58 -10.89 1.57
CA GLY A 82 -21.13 -9.50 1.45
C GLY A 82 -19.74 -9.37 0.81
N LYS A 83 -19.55 -8.31 0.03
CA LYS A 83 -18.20 -7.93 -0.44
C LYS A 83 -17.41 -7.31 0.70
N ARG A 84 -16.33 -7.97 1.10
CA ARG A 84 -15.39 -7.48 2.11
C ARG A 84 -14.18 -6.86 1.43
N ARG A 85 -13.50 -5.99 2.17
CA ARG A 85 -12.16 -5.49 1.82
C ARG A 85 -11.17 -5.87 2.92
N PRO A 86 -9.86 -5.93 2.62
CA PRO A 86 -8.85 -5.98 3.66
C PRO A 86 -9.04 -4.86 4.69
N SER A 87 -8.80 -5.17 5.95
CA SER A 87 -8.94 -4.28 7.08
C SER A 87 -7.73 -4.38 8.00
N GLU A 88 -7.72 -3.59 9.06
CA GLU A 88 -6.74 -3.62 10.13
C GLU A 88 -6.68 -4.97 10.86
N TYR A 89 -7.75 -5.76 10.79
CA TYR A 89 -7.86 -7.08 11.40
C TYR A 89 -7.75 -8.23 10.40
N ALA A 90 -7.75 -7.95 9.10
CA ALA A 90 -7.72 -8.96 8.04
C ALA A 90 -6.97 -8.43 6.81
N LEU A 91 -5.69 -8.80 6.68
CA LEU A 91 -4.81 -8.29 5.61
C LEU A 91 -5.13 -8.88 4.22
N THR A 92 -5.96 -9.92 4.18
CA THR A 92 -6.53 -10.52 2.98
C THR A 92 -7.93 -11.04 3.28
N VAL A 93 -8.80 -11.03 2.27
CA VAL A 93 -10.18 -11.55 2.33
C VAL A 93 -10.52 -12.29 1.05
N VAL A 94 -11.45 -13.22 1.08
CA VAL A 94 -12.05 -13.84 -0.11
C VAL A 94 -13.47 -13.30 -0.30
N ASN A 95 -13.84 -13.03 -1.55
CA ASN A 95 -15.19 -12.65 -1.94
C ASN A 95 -15.68 -13.57 -3.05
N GLU A 96 -16.95 -13.95 -2.98
CA GLU A 96 -17.63 -14.76 -3.99
C GLU A 96 -18.36 -13.84 -4.98
N TYR A 97 -18.15 -14.01 -6.28
CA TYR A 97 -18.81 -13.23 -7.34
C TYR A 97 -19.70 -14.11 -8.21
N ASP A 98 -20.83 -13.57 -8.65
CA ASP A 98 -21.68 -14.25 -9.62
C ASP A 98 -20.92 -14.56 -10.89
N ASN A 99 -21.14 -15.76 -11.41
CA ASN A 99 -20.57 -16.20 -12.67
C ASN A 99 -21.64 -16.16 -13.77
N PRO A 100 -21.60 -15.19 -14.71
CA PRO A 100 -22.59 -15.08 -15.76
C PRO A 100 -22.67 -16.30 -16.68
N LYS A 101 -21.59 -17.09 -16.76
CA LYS A 101 -21.52 -18.29 -17.60
C LYS A 101 -22.08 -19.53 -16.91
N ASN A 102 -22.05 -19.58 -15.58
CA ASN A 102 -22.57 -20.68 -14.80
C ASN A 102 -23.06 -20.20 -13.42
N PRO A 103 -24.35 -19.90 -13.26
CA PRO A 103 -24.92 -19.44 -11.99
C PRO A 103 -24.79 -20.43 -10.83
N LEU A 104 -24.54 -21.71 -11.11
CA LEU A 104 -24.34 -22.74 -10.09
C LEU A 104 -22.88 -22.81 -9.58
N LEU A 105 -21.95 -22.15 -10.28
CA LEU A 105 -20.52 -22.13 -9.95
C LEU A 105 -20.04 -20.68 -9.85
N PRO A 106 -20.22 -20.01 -8.69
CA PRO A 106 -19.70 -18.67 -8.49
C PRO A 106 -18.18 -18.65 -8.52
N THR A 107 -17.59 -17.46 -8.70
CA THR A 107 -16.14 -17.26 -8.76
C THR A 107 -15.64 -16.68 -7.45
N ASP A 108 -14.85 -17.45 -6.71
CA ASP A 108 -14.19 -17.00 -5.49
C ASP A 108 -12.88 -16.27 -5.82
N VAL A 109 -12.71 -15.07 -5.26
CA VAL A 109 -11.55 -14.21 -5.52
C VAL A 109 -10.92 -13.77 -4.20
N LYS A 110 -9.64 -14.09 -4.02
CA LYS A 110 -8.82 -13.56 -2.93
C LYS A 110 -8.43 -12.10 -3.24
N VAL A 111 -8.76 -11.20 -2.33
CA VAL A 111 -8.38 -9.79 -2.34
C VAL A 111 -7.26 -9.56 -1.31
N GLN A 112 -6.15 -9.00 -1.75
CA GLN A 112 -4.99 -8.65 -0.93
C GLN A 112 -4.21 -7.49 -1.57
N CYS A 113 -3.13 -7.03 -0.94
CA CYS A 113 -2.22 -6.06 -1.54
C CYS A 113 -1.57 -6.63 -2.80
N MET A 114 -1.58 -5.86 -3.89
CA MET A 114 -0.96 -6.27 -5.16
C MET A 114 0.55 -6.00 -5.21
N HIS A 115 1.12 -5.32 -4.21
CA HIS A 115 2.54 -4.96 -4.17
C HIS A 115 3.05 -4.35 -5.50
N CYS A 116 2.27 -3.41 -6.05
CA CYS A 116 2.47 -2.82 -7.38
C CYS A 116 3.92 -2.39 -7.64
N ASP A 117 4.38 -2.51 -8.88
CA ASP A 117 5.72 -2.04 -9.29
C ASP A 117 5.86 -0.52 -9.16
N ASP A 118 4.80 0.21 -9.50
CA ASP A 118 4.64 1.66 -9.29
C ASP A 118 3.54 1.92 -8.23
N PRO A 119 3.83 1.76 -6.92
CA PRO A 119 2.82 1.82 -5.87
C PRO A 119 2.35 3.26 -5.58
N ALA A 120 1.12 3.57 -5.99
CA ALA A 120 0.47 4.85 -5.71
C ALA A 120 0.38 5.19 -4.21
N CYS A 121 0.27 4.18 -3.34
CA CYS A 121 0.29 4.38 -1.89
C CYS A 121 1.64 4.92 -1.38
N ALA A 122 2.76 4.55 -2.02
CA ALA A 122 4.07 5.09 -1.69
C ALA A 122 4.22 6.52 -2.21
N SER A 123 3.81 6.78 -3.46
CA SER A 123 3.83 8.11 -4.06
C SER A 123 2.98 9.13 -3.30
N ALA A 124 1.86 8.70 -2.71
CA ALA A 124 0.98 9.57 -1.92
C ALA A 124 1.47 9.80 -0.47
N CYS A 125 2.51 9.11 -0.02
CA CYS A 125 2.99 9.20 1.35
C CYS A 125 3.90 10.41 1.56
N ILE A 126 3.34 11.49 2.10
CA ILE A 126 4.04 12.77 2.32
C ILE A 126 5.18 12.72 3.36
N VAL A 127 5.31 11.61 4.09
CA VAL A 127 6.36 11.38 5.10
C VAL A 127 7.33 10.25 4.70
N GLY A 128 7.19 9.69 3.50
CA GLY A 128 8.07 8.62 3.02
C GLY A 128 8.05 7.36 3.90
N ALA A 129 6.90 7.02 4.48
CA ALA A 129 6.75 5.84 5.33
C ALA A 129 6.71 4.52 4.55
N PHE A 130 6.38 4.54 3.25
CA PHE A 130 6.33 3.35 2.41
C PHE A 130 7.66 3.12 1.68
N THR A 131 8.05 1.85 1.56
CA THR A 131 9.26 1.42 0.84
C THR A 131 8.88 0.37 -0.19
N LYS A 132 9.26 0.58 -1.45
CA LYS A 132 9.26 -0.46 -2.49
C LYS A 132 10.64 -1.11 -2.50
N HIS A 133 10.67 -2.41 -2.26
CA HIS A 133 11.89 -3.22 -2.24
C HIS A 133 12.20 -3.83 -3.61
N GLU A 134 13.46 -4.16 -3.83
CA GLU A 134 13.92 -4.77 -5.10
C GLU A 134 13.23 -6.11 -5.38
N ASN A 135 12.88 -6.87 -4.33
CA ASN A 135 12.18 -8.16 -4.44
C ASN A 135 10.69 -8.02 -4.82
N GLY A 136 10.20 -6.80 -5.06
CA GLY A 136 8.82 -6.50 -5.44
C GLY A 136 7.91 -6.14 -4.27
N THR A 137 8.34 -6.36 -3.02
CA THR A 137 7.50 -6.07 -1.86
C THR A 137 7.32 -4.57 -1.65
N VAL A 138 6.17 -4.19 -1.10
CA VAL A 138 5.86 -2.81 -0.68
C VAL A 138 5.59 -2.87 0.80
N THR A 139 6.49 -2.39 1.63
CA THR A 139 6.32 -2.34 3.09
C THR A 139 6.11 -0.92 3.55
N TRP A 140 5.85 -0.74 4.86
CA TRP A 140 5.76 0.57 5.46
C TRP A 140 6.32 0.55 6.88
N ASP A 141 6.74 1.72 7.32
CA ASP A 141 7.27 2.00 8.64
C ASP A 141 6.20 2.75 9.44
N ASN A 142 5.66 2.12 10.48
CA ASN A 142 4.63 2.74 11.32
C ASN A 142 5.18 3.88 12.18
N ASP A 143 6.48 3.89 12.50
CA ASP A 143 7.08 4.94 13.33
C ASP A 143 7.21 6.26 12.55
N LYS A 144 7.33 6.16 11.22
CA LYS A 144 7.26 7.32 10.31
C LYS A 144 5.83 7.72 9.96
N CYS A 145 4.86 6.82 10.14
CA CYS A 145 3.50 7.04 9.68
C CYS A 145 2.78 8.06 10.57
N ILE A 146 2.36 9.18 9.99
CA ILE A 146 1.58 10.21 10.69
C ILE A 146 0.05 9.99 10.61
N GLY A 147 -0.39 8.86 10.05
CA GLY A 147 -1.82 8.55 9.98
C GLY A 147 -2.67 9.46 9.09
N CYS A 148 -2.09 10.12 8.06
CA CYS A 148 -2.83 11.02 7.16
C CYS A 148 -3.82 10.31 6.22
N ARG A 149 -3.72 8.97 6.09
CA ARG A 149 -4.62 8.09 5.31
C ARG A 149 -4.66 8.33 3.80
N TYR A 150 -3.78 9.16 3.25
CA TYR A 150 -3.72 9.39 1.80
C TYR A 150 -3.42 8.11 1.02
N CYS A 151 -2.65 7.18 1.61
CA CYS A 151 -2.40 5.87 1.02
C CYS A 151 -3.69 5.05 0.80
N MET A 152 -4.73 5.25 1.62
CA MET A 152 -6.02 4.55 1.47
C MET A 152 -6.79 5.02 0.24
N ILE A 153 -6.74 6.34 -0.03
CA ILE A 153 -7.40 6.96 -1.19
C ILE A 153 -6.60 6.70 -2.47
N ALA A 154 -5.27 6.75 -2.39
CA ALA A 154 -4.40 6.56 -3.54
C ALA A 154 -4.35 5.10 -4.03
N CYS A 155 -4.61 4.12 -3.15
CA CYS A 155 -4.61 2.72 -3.55
C CYS A 155 -5.84 2.40 -4.43
N PRO A 156 -5.68 2.02 -5.70
CA PRO A 156 -6.81 1.71 -6.59
C PRO A 156 -7.57 0.45 -6.13
N PHE A 157 -6.94 -0.37 -5.29
CA PHE A 157 -7.51 -1.60 -4.73
C PHE A 157 -8.08 -1.40 -3.31
N GLN A 158 -7.98 -0.19 -2.75
CA GLN A 158 -8.47 0.16 -1.40
C GLN A 158 -7.97 -0.79 -0.28
N VAL A 159 -6.72 -1.23 -0.39
CA VAL A 159 -6.13 -2.23 0.52
C VAL A 159 -5.60 -1.65 1.84
N PRO A 160 -4.91 -0.49 1.89
CA PRO A 160 -4.48 0.08 3.16
C PRO A 160 -5.68 0.36 4.06
N ALA A 161 -5.60 -0.11 5.30
CA ALA A 161 -6.60 0.09 6.35
C ALA A 161 -5.98 0.84 7.52
N PHE A 162 -6.77 1.62 8.24
CA PHE A 162 -6.34 2.41 9.38
C PHE A 162 -7.04 1.90 10.65
N GLU A 163 -6.29 1.76 11.75
CA GLU A 163 -6.83 1.37 13.04
C GLU A 163 -7.60 2.53 13.70
N TYR A 164 -8.90 2.64 13.44
CA TYR A 164 -9.72 3.71 14.04
C TYR A 164 -10.00 3.53 15.53
N SER A 165 -9.86 2.31 16.04
CA SER A 165 -10.13 1.96 17.44
C SER A 165 -9.03 2.39 18.41
N LYS A 166 -7.83 2.75 17.93
CA LYS A 166 -6.71 3.21 18.75
C LYS A 166 -6.54 4.72 18.64
N ALA A 167 -6.71 5.43 19.75
CA ALA A 167 -6.62 6.89 19.77
C ALA A 167 -5.17 7.41 19.80
N LEU A 168 -4.26 6.71 20.47
CA LEU A 168 -2.91 7.21 20.77
C LEU A 168 -1.85 6.76 19.77
N GLU A 169 -1.92 5.50 19.32
CA GLU A 169 -0.95 4.92 18.37
C GLU A 169 -1.70 4.09 17.30
N PRO A 170 -2.52 4.74 16.44
CA PRO A 170 -3.18 4.03 15.36
C PRO A 170 -2.18 3.69 14.25
N LYS A 171 -2.25 2.45 13.75
CA LYS A 171 -1.38 1.99 12.66
C LYS A 171 -2.13 1.92 11.35
N ILE A 172 -1.38 2.04 10.25
CA ILE A 172 -1.84 1.59 8.94
C ILE A 172 -1.49 0.10 8.84
N MET A 173 -2.42 -0.67 8.30
CA MET A 173 -2.30 -2.12 8.11
C MET A 173 -2.62 -2.48 6.67
N LYS A 174 -1.88 -3.42 6.11
CA LYS A 174 -2.15 -4.06 4.81
C LYS A 174 -1.33 -5.35 4.71
N CYS A 175 -1.59 -6.18 3.70
CA CYS A 175 -0.67 -7.27 3.38
C CYS A 175 0.74 -6.70 3.11
N ASP A 176 1.73 -7.27 3.76
CA ASP A 176 3.15 -6.94 3.71
C ASP A 176 3.95 -7.91 2.83
N PHE A 177 3.26 -8.86 2.17
CA PHE A 177 3.84 -9.98 1.42
C PHE A 177 4.68 -10.93 2.29
N CYS A 178 4.34 -11.02 3.59
CA CYS A 178 5.11 -11.74 4.59
C CYS A 178 6.59 -11.39 4.46
N PHE A 179 6.90 -10.09 4.52
CA PHE A 179 8.20 -9.56 4.08
C PHE A 179 9.38 -10.24 4.78
N ASP A 180 9.20 -10.59 6.05
CA ASP A 180 10.21 -11.29 6.84
C ASP A 180 10.58 -12.67 6.30
N ARG A 181 9.64 -13.35 5.62
CA ARG A 181 9.87 -14.63 4.95
C ARG A 181 10.45 -14.40 3.55
N THR A 182 9.84 -13.49 2.80
CA THR A 182 10.19 -13.26 1.40
C THR A 182 11.56 -12.63 1.22
N LYS A 183 12.04 -11.82 2.16
CA LYS A 183 13.43 -11.31 2.16
C LYS A 183 14.48 -12.42 2.29
N GLU A 184 14.10 -13.58 2.83
CA GLU A 184 14.95 -14.78 2.92
C GLU A 184 14.73 -15.75 1.74
N GLY A 185 13.95 -15.36 0.73
CA GLY A 185 13.61 -16.22 -0.41
C GLY A 185 12.58 -17.32 -0.11
N LYS A 186 11.94 -17.27 1.06
CA LYS A 186 10.84 -18.20 1.42
C LYS A 186 9.52 -17.71 0.82
N LEU A 187 8.59 -18.64 0.63
CA LEU A 187 7.24 -18.30 0.17
C LEU A 187 6.46 -17.50 1.23
N PRO A 188 5.62 -16.53 0.80
CA PRO A 188 4.71 -15.81 1.69
C PRO A 188 3.83 -16.74 2.51
#